data_AF-A0A9D5G227-F1
#
_entry.id   AF-A0A9D5G227-F1
#
_cell.length_a   1.000
_cell.length_b   1.000
_cell.length_c   1.000
_cell.angle_alpha   90.00
_cell.angle_beta   90.00
_cell.angle_gamma   90.00
#
_symmetry.space_group_name_H-M   'P 1'
#
loop_
_entity.id
_entity.type
_entity.pdbx_description
1 polymer ?
#
loop_
_entity_poly.entity_id
_entity_poly.type
_entity_poly.pdbx_seq_one_letter_code
_entity_poly.pdbx_strand_id
1 'polypeptide(L)'
;MNWPDLINGSFELVGAVFTWRNYVQLRRDRALVGVYWPTTAFFTAWGAWNLIYYPALSQWFSFMGGVLLVAGNAAWVATAIRLHLTSRSPA
;
A
#
# COMPACT_ATOMS: atom_id res chain seq x y z
N MET A 1 20.39 13.62 -2.58
CA MET A 1 20.08 12.19 -2.41
C MET A 1 21.33 11.47 -1.95
N ASN A 2 21.26 10.71 -0.86
CA ASN A 2 22.31 9.79 -0.45
C ASN A 2 22.02 8.37 -0.98
N TRP A 3 23.02 7.48 -0.99
CA TRP A 3 22.83 6.12 -1.54
C TRP A 3 21.73 5.30 -0.83
N PRO A 4 21.49 5.42 0.51
CA PRO A 4 20.37 4.73 1.15
C PRO A 4 19.01 5.21 0.65
N ASP A 5 18.85 6.51 0.41
CA ASP A 5 17.60 7.08 -0.13
C ASP A 5 17.34 6.55 -1.54
N LEU A 6 18.38 6.46 -2.38
CA LEU A 6 18.24 5.92 -3.74
C LEU A 6 17.73 4.47 -3.72
N ILE A 7 18.35 3.63 -2.88
CA ILE A 7 17.97 2.23 -2.78
C ILE A 7 16.57 2.09 -2.20
N ASN A 8 16.32 2.68 -1.03
CA ASN A 8 15.01 2.57 -0.38
C ASN A 8 13.90 3.14 -1.26
N GLY A 9 14.09 4.33 -1.85
CA GLY A 9 13.12 4.91 -2.78
C GLY A 9 12.87 4.06 -4.03
N SER A 10 13.87 3.32 -4.53
CA SER A 10 13.66 2.36 -5.63
C SER A 10 12.78 1.17 -5.20
N PHE A 11 12.98 0.63 -3.99
CA PHE A 11 12.14 -0.41 -3.43
C PHE A 11 10.71 0.08 -3.18
N GLU A 12 10.55 1.30 -2.67
CA GLU A 12 9.24 1.95 -2.50
C GLU A 12 8.51 2.11 -3.84
N LEU A 13 9.20 2.56 -4.90
CA LEU A 13 8.58 2.69 -6.23
C LEU A 13 8.20 1.34 -6.85
N VAL A 14 9.07 0.33 -6.76
CA VAL A 14 8.77 -1.02 -7.24
C VAL A 14 7.61 -1.61 -6.45
N GLY A 15 7.62 -1.45 -5.12
CA GLY A 15 6.53 -1.83 -4.25
C GLY A 15 5.22 -1.15 -4.64
N ALA A 16 5.26 0.16 -4.95
CA ALA A 16 4.09 0.88 -5.42
C ALA A 16 3.50 0.27 -6.70
N VAL A 17 4.33 -0.10 -7.68
CA VAL A 17 3.85 -0.77 -8.90
C VAL A 17 3.09 -2.05 -8.55
N PHE A 18 3.61 -2.87 -7.63
CA PHE A 18 2.95 -4.10 -7.19
C PHE A 18 1.67 -3.83 -6.41
N THR A 19 1.63 -2.84 -5.50
CA THR A 19 0.41 -2.53 -4.72
C THR A 19 -0.71 -2.00 -5.63
N TRP A 20 -0.38 -1.17 -6.63
CA TRP A 20 -1.33 -0.71 -7.64
C TRP A 20 -1.82 -1.85 -8.54
N ARG A 21 -0.94 -2.77 -8.97
CA ARG A 21 -1.36 -3.97 -9.70
C ARG A 21 -2.28 -4.85 -8.88
N ASN A 22 -1.97 -5.05 -7.60
CA ASN A 22 -2.82 -5.80 -6.67
C ASN A 22 -4.19 -5.12 -6.51
N TYR A 23 -4.25 -3.79 -6.40
CA TYR A 23 -5.51 -3.04 -6.35
C TYR A 23 -6.36 -3.26 -7.61
N VAL A 24 -5.75 -3.15 -8.79
CA VAL A 24 -6.44 -3.39 -10.06
C VAL A 24 -6.94 -4.83 -10.15
N GLN A 25 -6.15 -5.80 -9.67
CA GLN A 25 -6.53 -7.21 -9.66
C GLN A 25 -7.75 -7.44 -8.74
N LEU A 26 -7.72 -6.95 -7.50
CA LEU A 26 -8.86 -7.07 -6.57
C LEU A 26 -10.14 -6.42 -7.13
N ARG A 27 -10.00 -5.29 -7.82
CA ARG A 27 -11.12 -4.60 -8.51
C ARG A 27 -11.71 -5.43 -9.65
N ARG A 28 -10.89 -6.22 -10.35
CA ARG A 28 -11.31 -7.12 -11.43
C ARG A 28 -11.98 -8.37 -10.88
N ASP A 29 -11.39 -8.95 -9.83
CA ASP A 29 -11.87 -10.19 -9.21
C ASP A 29 -13.18 -9.98 -8.46
N ARG A 30 -13.41 -8.77 -7.92
CA ARG A 30 -14.62 -8.39 -7.15
C ARG A 30 -14.92 -9.33 -5.98
N ALA A 31 -13.93 -10.06 -5.52
CA ALA A 31 -14.03 -10.99 -4.42
C ALA A 31 -12.74 -10.95 -3.60
N LEU A 32 -12.87 -11.04 -2.29
CA LEU A 32 -11.74 -11.11 -1.36
C LEU A 32 -11.67 -12.55 -0.82
N VAL A 33 -10.89 -13.40 -1.48
CA VAL A 33 -10.80 -14.84 -1.18
C VAL A 33 -9.36 -15.23 -0.90
N GLY A 34 -9.12 -15.98 0.17
CA GLY A 34 -7.80 -16.54 0.48
C GLY A 34 -6.76 -15.54 1.00
N VAL A 35 -7.16 -14.33 1.41
CA VAL A 35 -6.24 -13.28 1.89
C VAL A 35 -6.68 -12.74 3.24
N TYR A 36 -5.76 -12.69 4.20
CA TYR A 36 -5.94 -11.98 5.47
C TYR A 36 -5.69 -10.48 5.26
N TRP A 37 -6.72 -9.77 4.77
CA TRP A 37 -6.63 -8.34 4.43
C TRP A 37 -6.09 -7.40 5.54
N PRO A 38 -6.25 -7.68 6.85
CA PRO A 38 -5.66 -6.84 7.89
C PRO A 38 -4.14 -6.73 7.79
N THR A 39 -3.45 -7.70 7.18
CA THR A 39 -2.01 -7.60 6.88
C THR A 39 -1.71 -6.36 6.03
N THR A 40 -2.42 -6.19 4.91
CA THR A 40 -2.21 -5.01 4.04
C THR A 40 -2.59 -3.72 4.75
N ALA A 41 -3.60 -3.75 5.63
CA ALA A 41 -3.96 -2.59 6.46
C ALA A 41 -2.83 -2.20 7.44
N PHE A 42 -2.20 -3.17 8.10
CA PHE A 42 -1.04 -2.93 8.95
C PHE A 42 0.13 -2.31 8.16
N PHE A 43 0.47 -2.88 7.00
CA PHE A 43 1.54 -2.34 6.15
C PHE A 43 1.21 -0.97 5.56
N THR A 44 -0.08 -0.64 5.38
CA THR A 44 -0.50 0.72 5.04
C THR A 44 -0.18 1.70 6.17
N ALA A 45 -0.54 1.34 7.41
CA ALA A 45 -0.27 2.17 8.59
C ALA A 45 1.23 2.34 8.85
N TRP A 46 2.01 1.26 8.69
CA TRP A 46 3.47 1.34 8.81
C TRP A 46 4.10 2.19 7.70
N GLY A 47 3.62 2.06 6.46
CA GLY A 47 4.05 2.95 5.38
C GLY A 47 3.69 4.42 5.64
N ALA A 48 2.54 4.71 6.24
CA ALA A 48 2.18 6.07 6.65
C ALA A 48 3.14 6.63 7.72
N TRP A 49 3.61 5.79 8.64
CA TRP A 49 4.68 6.15 9.57
C TRP A 49 5.99 6.46 8.82
N ASN A 50 6.35 5.66 7.81
CA ASN A 50 7.53 5.93 6.98
C ASN A 50 7.47 7.30 6.29
N LEU A 51 6.30 7.77 5.88
CA LEU A 51 6.14 9.12 5.29
C LEU A 51 6.50 10.25 6.26
N ILE A 52 6.31 10.05 7.57
CA ILE A 52 6.72 11.00 8.61
C ILE A 52 8.21 10.84 8.90
N TYR A 53 8.71 9.61 8.84
CA TYR A 53 10.09 9.27 9.15
C TYR A 53 11.09 9.73 8.08
N TYR A 54 10.77 9.62 6.79
CA TYR A 54 11.69 9.95 5.69
C TYR A 54 12.14 11.42 5.64
N PRO A 55 11.26 12.42 5.83
CA PRO A 55 11.69 13.82 5.93
C PRO A 55 12.68 14.06 7.06
N ALA A 56 12.52 13.39 8.21
CA ALA A 56 13.46 13.49 9.34
C ALA A 56 14.86 12.95 9.00
N LEU A 57 14.95 12.02 8.03
CA LEU A 57 16.21 11.47 7.51
C LEU A 57 16.73 12.16 6.24
N SER A 58 16.06 13.22 5.78
CA SER A 58 16.35 13.87 4.48
C SER A 58 16.26 12.91 3.28
N GLN A 59 15.38 11.91 3.35
CA GLN A 59 15.18 10.88 2.32
C GLN A 59 13.97 11.18 1.42
N TRP A 60 14.10 12.22 0.60
CA TRP A 60 12.98 12.72 -0.21
C TRP A 60 12.58 11.78 -1.36
N PHE A 61 13.50 10.99 -1.91
CA PHE A 61 13.15 10.02 -2.94
C PHE A 61 12.31 8.88 -2.37
N SER A 62 12.69 8.38 -1.19
CA SER A 62 11.94 7.43 -0.40
C SER A 62 10.56 7.96 -0.02
N PHE A 63 10.48 9.24 0.36
CA PHE A 63 9.20 9.89 0.62
C PHE A 63 8.25 9.85 -0.59
N MET A 64 8.72 10.25 -1.78
CA MET A 64 7.87 10.24 -2.98
C MET A 64 7.45 8.83 -3.38
N GLY A 65 8.37 7.86 -3.33
CA GLY A 65 8.04 6.45 -3.58
C GLY A 65 7.03 5.90 -2.56
N GLY A 66 7.25 6.22 -1.29
CA GLY A 66 6.39 5.80 -0.18
C GLY A 66 4.98 6.36 -0.32
N VAL A 67 4.80 7.60 -0.77
CA VAL A 67 3.47 8.19 -0.99
C VAL A 67 2.69 7.34 -1.99
N LEU A 68 3.33 6.95 -3.10
CA LEU A 68 2.69 6.10 -4.12
C LEU A 68 2.40 4.69 -3.60
N LEU A 69 3.31 4.11 -2.81
CA LEU A 69 3.15 2.78 -2.22
C LEU A 69 1.99 2.76 -1.23
N VAL A 70 1.96 3.72 -0.29
CA VAL A 70 0.91 3.85 0.72
C VAL A 70 -0.44 4.12 0.07
N ALA A 71 -0.51 4.97 -0.95
CA ALA A 71 -1.74 5.21 -1.69
C ALA A 71 -2.30 3.94 -2.36
N GLY A 72 -1.44 3.13 -2.98
CA GLY A 72 -1.85 1.85 -3.59
C GLY A 72 -2.37 0.84 -2.55
N ASN A 73 -1.67 0.72 -1.41
CA ASN A 73 -2.11 -0.12 -0.31
C ASN A 73 -3.44 0.36 0.30
N ALA A 74 -3.59 1.67 0.53
CA ALA A 74 -4.82 2.25 1.07
C ALA A 74 -6.02 2.02 0.13
N ALA A 75 -5.83 2.21 -1.19
CA ALA A 75 -6.85 1.94 -2.19
C ALA A 75 -7.26 0.45 -2.22
N TRP A 76 -6.28 -0.45 -2.09
CA TRP A 76 -6.54 -1.89 -1.96
C TRP A 76 -7.33 -2.21 -0.69
N VAL A 77 -6.90 -1.71 0.48
CA VAL A 77 -7.56 -1.95 1.78
C VAL A 77 -8.98 -1.43 1.79
N ALA A 78 -9.23 -0.23 1.26
CA ALA A 78 -10.59 0.32 1.14
C ALA A 78 -11.49 -0.59 0.29
N THR A 79 -10.96 -1.15 -0.80
CA THR A 79 -11.69 -2.09 -1.65
C THR A 79 -11.92 -3.43 -0.94
N ALA A 80 -10.92 -3.95 -0.23
CA ALA A 80 -11.01 -5.20 0.53
C ALA A 80 -12.07 -5.10 1.64
N ILE A 81 -12.09 -4.00 2.40
CA ILE A 81 -13.09 -3.74 3.43
C ILE A 81 -14.49 -3.71 2.81
N ARG A 82 -14.68 -2.99 1.70
CA ARG A 82 -15.97 -2.93 1.00
C ARG A 82 -16.45 -4.32 0.58
N LEU A 83 -15.58 -5.13 -0.03
CA LEU A 83 -15.91 -6.48 -0.48
C LEU A 83 -16.23 -7.41 0.70
N HIS A 84 -15.47 -7.32 1.79
CA HIS A 84 -15.66 -8.10 3.01
C HIS A 84 -16.97 -7.78 3.74
N LEU A 85 -17.39 -6.51 3.73
CA LEU A 85 -18.68 -6.11 4.30
C LEU A 85 -19.84 -6.57 3.41
N THR A 86 -19.68 -6.50 2.09
CA THR A 86 -20.72 -6.91 1.13
C THR A 86 -20.94 -8.43 1.15
N SER A 87 -19.89 -9.23 1.33
CA SER A 87 -20.01 -10.69 1.44
C SER A 87 -20.62 -11.18 2.75
N ARG A 88 -20.72 -10.32 3.77
CA ARG A 88 -21.28 -10.64 5.09
C ARG A 88 -22.74 -10.22 5.27
N SER A 89 -23.33 -9.47 4.34
CA SER A 89 -24.76 -9.18 4.39
C SER A 89 -25.55 -10.45 4.03
N PRO A 90 -26.35 -11.01 4.97
CA PRO A 90 -27.28 -12.08 4.62
C PRO A 90 -28.34 -11.51 3.66
N ALA A 91 -28.64 -12.27 2.60
CA ALA A 91 -29.76 -12.01 1.71
C ALA A 91 -31.10 -12.14 2.44
#